data_AF-A0A351E738-F1
#
_entry.id   AF-A0A351E738-F1
#
_cell.length_a   1.000
_cell.length_b   1.000
_cell.length_c   1.000
_cell.angle_alpha   90.00
_cell.angle_beta   90.00
_cell.angle_gamma   90.00
#
_symmetry.space_group_name_H-M   'P 1'
#
loop_
_entity.id
_entity.type
_entity.pdbx_description
1 polymer ?
#
loop_
_entity_poly.entity_id
_entity_poly.type
_entity_poly.pdbx_seq_one_letter_code
_entity_poly.pdbx_strand_id
1 'polypeptide(L)'
;MKHIASLLLSALLLIPGLALADQPTTVLTEVRNTKGATVHVPYIDGANDETMEKAANQLLNDVAEEMAGKAGRGGTVSYEVTLDRPSLVSVLLTAKNGGSAYHKAVNIDLTSGKEFGLDGFFFDNDKRKGIVGAKTENVLFTEDGVRVADHKGGSYDHFYSYGQLVPCVRIGDIGRLLRVWKLTENAAGKSITVQKGDLLAIKLSANPTTGMQWIRTIDGPADGLVGNGESFVIPRDTPRDSSGASSGTLIQFLGAMTPGTYTVRMSYQKPWDKMGSIRQFLYTVVVKE
;
A
#
# COMPACT_ATOMS: atom_id res chain seq x y z
N MET A 1 11.16 -17.36 42.33
CA MET A 1 12.23 -16.97 41.39
C MET A 1 12.24 -17.76 40.08
N LYS A 2 12.04 -19.10 40.08
CA LYS A 2 12.03 -19.91 38.84
C LYS A 2 10.90 -19.55 37.83
N HIS A 3 9.73 -19.11 38.29
CA HIS A 3 8.62 -18.73 37.41
C HIS A 3 8.79 -17.36 36.73
N ILE A 4 9.55 -16.43 37.33
CA ILE A 4 9.82 -15.11 36.75
C ILE A 4 10.88 -15.21 35.64
N ALA A 5 11.88 -16.08 35.82
CA ALA A 5 12.89 -16.36 34.80
C ALA A 5 12.30 -17.04 33.55
N SER A 6 11.31 -17.94 33.72
CA SER A 6 10.63 -18.60 32.60
C SER A 6 9.83 -17.61 31.75
N LEU A 7 9.10 -16.67 32.38
CA LEU A 7 8.30 -15.66 31.69
C LEU A 7 9.17 -14.65 30.91
N LEU A 8 10.31 -14.25 31.46
CA LEU A 8 11.28 -13.39 30.78
C LEU A 8 11.94 -14.08 29.58
N LEU A 9 12.20 -15.40 29.67
CA LEU A 9 12.76 -16.16 28.55
C LEU A 9 11.75 -16.39 27.42
N SER A 10 10.45 -16.51 27.73
CA SER A 10 9.38 -16.58 26.71
C SER A 10 9.17 -15.23 26.01
N ALA A 11 9.27 -14.12 26.76
CA ALA A 11 9.23 -12.78 26.18
C ALA A 11 10.43 -12.52 25.25
N LEU A 12 11.63 -13.00 25.57
CA LEU A 12 12.82 -12.86 24.73
C LEU A 12 12.78 -13.68 23.43
N LEU A 13 12.10 -14.83 23.43
CA LEU A 13 11.94 -15.68 22.23
C LEU A 13 10.81 -15.21 21.28
N LEU A 14 9.92 -14.32 21.72
CA LEU A 14 8.85 -13.73 20.90
C LEU A 14 9.25 -12.41 20.23
N ILE A 15 10.37 -11.80 20.65
CA ILE A 15 10.87 -10.52 20.12
C ILE A 15 11.40 -10.60 18.66
N PRO A 16 12.02 -11.69 18.17
CA PRO A 16 12.59 -11.67 16.82
C PRO A 16 11.55 -11.79 15.70
N GLY A 17 10.37 -12.38 15.94
CA GLY A 17 9.35 -12.58 14.90
C GLY A 17 8.67 -11.30 14.42
N LEU A 18 8.47 -10.33 15.32
CA LEU A 18 7.81 -9.05 14.99
C LEU A 18 8.74 -8.06 14.28
N ALA A 19 10.05 -8.17 14.48
CA ALA A 19 11.03 -7.26 13.88
C ALA A 19 11.40 -7.62 12.42
N LEU A 20 11.18 -8.87 12.01
CA LEU A 20 11.42 -9.34 10.64
C LEU A 20 10.19 -9.18 9.71
N ALA A 21 8.99 -8.98 10.27
CA ALA A 21 7.73 -8.98 9.51
C ALA A 21 7.56 -7.81 8.53
N ASP A 22 8.35 -6.73 8.68
CA ASP A 22 8.29 -5.52 7.84
C ASP A 22 9.46 -5.42 6.84
N GLN A 23 10.21 -6.51 6.61
CA GLN A 23 11.27 -6.54 5.61
C GLN A 23 10.74 -6.76 4.19
N PRO A 24 11.45 -6.27 3.16
CA PRO A 24 11.18 -6.66 1.77
C PRO A 24 11.21 -8.18 1.62
N THR A 25 10.42 -8.71 0.69
CA THR A 25 10.36 -10.13 0.41
C THR A 25 11.61 -10.57 -0.34
N THR A 26 12.24 -11.68 0.07
CA THR A 26 13.40 -12.19 -0.67
C THR A 26 12.95 -12.82 -1.99
N VAL A 27 13.46 -12.29 -3.11
CA VAL A 27 13.26 -12.86 -4.44
C VAL A 27 14.59 -13.36 -5.00
N LEU A 28 14.72 -14.69 -5.10
CA LEU A 28 15.87 -15.38 -5.66
C LEU A 28 15.69 -15.61 -7.17
N THR A 29 16.80 -15.87 -7.86
CA THR A 29 16.78 -16.30 -9.27
C THR A 29 17.11 -17.78 -9.37
N GLU A 30 16.22 -18.57 -9.94
CA GLU A 30 16.50 -19.92 -10.38
C GLU A 30 16.68 -19.96 -11.91
N VAL A 31 17.79 -20.48 -12.40
CA VAL A 31 18.07 -20.57 -13.85
C VAL A 31 17.73 -21.96 -14.36
N ARG A 32 16.87 -22.04 -15.37
CA ARG A 32 16.44 -23.30 -16.00
C ARG A 32 16.57 -23.24 -17.52
N ASN A 33 16.68 -24.42 -18.13
CA ASN A 33 16.49 -24.58 -19.57
C ASN A 33 15.17 -25.29 -19.81
N THR A 34 14.21 -24.60 -20.43
CA THR A 34 12.90 -25.17 -20.77
C THR A 34 12.44 -24.67 -22.13
N LYS A 35 11.76 -25.53 -22.90
CA LYS A 35 11.34 -25.25 -24.30
C LYS A 35 12.46 -24.75 -25.22
N GLY A 36 13.72 -25.10 -24.90
CA GLY A 36 14.91 -24.66 -25.62
C GLY A 36 15.33 -23.20 -25.37
N ALA A 37 14.73 -22.53 -24.38
CA ALA A 37 15.09 -21.20 -23.91
C ALA A 37 15.81 -21.27 -22.54
N THR A 38 16.68 -20.30 -22.26
CA THR A 38 17.24 -20.07 -20.93
C THR A 38 16.33 -19.15 -20.15
N VAL A 39 15.87 -19.58 -18.98
CA VAL A 39 14.81 -18.91 -18.22
C VAL A 39 15.33 -18.60 -16.82
N HIS A 40 15.33 -17.31 -16.48
CA HIS A 40 15.51 -16.83 -15.11
C HIS A 40 14.14 -16.77 -14.46
N VAL A 41 13.87 -17.70 -13.55
CA VAL A 41 12.61 -17.80 -12.83
C VAL A 41 12.75 -17.06 -11.50
N PRO A 42 11.89 -16.07 -11.21
CA PRO A 42 11.82 -15.48 -9.87
C PRO A 42 11.30 -16.53 -8.88
N TYR A 43 11.92 -16.60 -7.69
CA TYR A 43 11.54 -17.53 -6.63
C TYR A 43 11.44 -16.77 -5.30
N ILE A 44 10.27 -16.79 -4.69
CA ILE A 44 9.99 -16.12 -3.42
C ILE A 44 10.43 -17.04 -2.27
N ASP A 45 11.19 -16.48 -1.33
CA ASP A 45 11.72 -17.19 -0.16
C ASP A 45 11.49 -16.38 1.12
N GLY A 46 11.19 -17.07 2.21
CA GLY A 46 11.00 -16.46 3.54
C GLY A 46 9.75 -15.61 3.69
N ALA A 47 8.67 -15.89 2.95
CA ALA A 47 7.39 -15.25 3.16
C ALA A 47 6.75 -15.69 4.50
N ASN A 48 5.86 -14.86 5.04
CA ASN A 48 5.24 -15.11 6.35
C ASN A 48 4.32 -16.36 6.41
N ASP A 49 3.87 -16.86 5.26
CA ASP A 49 3.02 -18.05 5.15
C ASP A 49 3.56 -18.99 4.07
N GLU A 50 4.08 -20.15 4.47
CA GLU A 50 4.66 -21.15 3.56
C GLU A 50 3.67 -21.69 2.52
N THR A 51 2.38 -21.71 2.83
CA THR A 51 1.36 -22.18 1.89
C THR A 51 1.15 -21.14 0.79
N MET A 52 1.07 -19.86 1.18
CA MET A 52 0.94 -18.76 0.23
C MET A 52 2.22 -18.58 -0.59
N GLU A 53 3.40 -18.81 0.00
CA GLU A 53 4.67 -18.84 -0.70
C GLU A 53 4.70 -19.91 -1.79
N LYS A 54 4.31 -21.15 -1.46
CA LYS A 54 4.24 -22.24 -2.45
C LYS A 54 3.27 -21.92 -3.58
N ALA A 55 2.11 -21.33 -3.27
CA ALA A 55 1.14 -20.91 -4.28
C ALA A 55 1.70 -19.80 -5.19
N ALA A 56 2.37 -18.79 -4.62
CA ALA A 56 3.03 -17.73 -5.37
C ALA A 56 4.15 -18.26 -6.27
N ASN A 57 4.98 -19.17 -5.77
CA ASN A 57 6.03 -19.81 -6.54
C ASN A 57 5.48 -20.70 -7.66
N GLN A 58 4.36 -21.40 -7.44
CA GLN A 58 3.69 -22.14 -8.52
C GLN A 58 3.24 -21.20 -9.63
N LEU A 59 2.59 -20.09 -9.28
CA LEU A 59 2.17 -19.06 -10.24
C LEU A 59 3.36 -18.51 -11.04
N LEU A 60 4.47 -18.17 -10.38
CA LEU A 60 5.68 -17.68 -11.06
C LEU A 60 6.28 -18.72 -12.02
N ASN A 61 6.28 -20.00 -11.63
CA ASN A 61 6.74 -21.09 -12.47
C ASN A 61 5.86 -21.23 -13.72
N ASP A 62 4.53 -21.23 -13.56
CA ASP A 62 3.57 -21.36 -14.67
C ASP A 62 3.74 -20.21 -15.67
N VAL A 63 3.90 -18.98 -15.17
CA VAL A 63 4.14 -17.81 -16.02
C VAL A 63 5.50 -17.90 -16.71
N ALA A 64 6.57 -18.27 -16.01
CA ALA A 64 7.90 -18.41 -16.61
C ALA A 64 7.90 -19.48 -17.72
N GLU A 65 7.14 -20.56 -17.58
CA GLU A 65 6.98 -21.59 -18.60
C GLU A 65 6.17 -21.12 -19.82
N GLU A 66 5.16 -20.27 -19.62
CA GLU A 66 4.47 -19.56 -20.71
C GLU A 66 5.46 -18.67 -21.47
N MET A 67 6.23 -17.86 -20.74
CA MET A 67 7.21 -16.92 -21.31
C MET A 67 8.33 -17.65 -22.06
N ALA A 68 8.76 -18.82 -21.59
CA ALA A 68 9.71 -19.66 -22.33
C ALA A 68 9.18 -20.09 -23.70
N GLY A 69 7.88 -20.39 -23.78
CA GLY A 69 7.22 -20.69 -25.05
C GLY A 69 7.18 -19.48 -26.00
N LYS A 70 7.08 -18.26 -25.44
CA LYS A 70 7.15 -17.01 -26.22
C LYS A 70 8.58 -16.69 -26.69
N ALA A 71 9.59 -17.00 -25.88
CA ALA A 71 10.99 -16.86 -26.26
C ALA A 71 11.36 -17.87 -27.36
N GLY A 72 10.90 -19.11 -27.25
CA GLY A 72 11.23 -20.18 -28.20
C GLY A 72 12.69 -20.62 -28.13
N ARG A 73 13.10 -21.52 -29.03
CA ARG A 73 14.44 -22.11 -29.03
C ARG A 73 15.53 -21.05 -29.23
N GLY A 74 16.54 -21.06 -28.36
CA GLY A 74 17.64 -20.10 -28.34
C GLY A 74 17.28 -18.73 -27.75
N GLY A 75 16.03 -18.54 -27.31
CA GLY A 75 15.60 -17.33 -26.62
C GLY A 75 15.95 -17.31 -25.14
N THR A 76 15.75 -16.16 -24.52
CA THR A 76 16.00 -15.92 -23.09
C THR A 76 14.78 -15.31 -22.41
N VAL A 77 14.48 -15.74 -21.19
CA VAL A 77 13.50 -15.08 -20.32
C VAL A 77 14.24 -14.48 -19.14
N SER A 78 14.15 -13.17 -18.96
CA SER A 78 14.65 -12.44 -17.79
C SER A 78 13.49 -11.86 -16.99
N TYR A 79 13.75 -11.45 -15.76
CA TYR A 79 12.76 -10.75 -14.93
C TYR A 79 13.35 -9.54 -14.22
N GLU A 80 12.48 -8.63 -13.81
CA GLU A 80 12.78 -7.48 -12.96
C GLU A 80 11.73 -7.40 -11.84
N VAL A 81 12.17 -7.27 -10.59
CA VAL A 81 11.27 -6.98 -9.45
C VAL A 81 11.02 -5.48 -9.43
N THR A 82 9.76 -5.08 -9.57
CA THR A 82 9.37 -3.66 -9.68
C THR A 82 8.66 -3.11 -8.46
N LEU A 83 8.10 -3.98 -7.63
CA LEU A 83 7.55 -3.67 -6.31
C LEU A 83 7.97 -4.78 -5.34
N ASP A 84 8.52 -4.38 -4.20
CA ASP A 84 8.94 -5.33 -3.15
C ASP A 84 8.50 -4.85 -1.77
N ARG A 85 7.35 -5.35 -1.34
CA ARG A 85 6.75 -5.10 -0.02
C ARG A 85 6.59 -6.42 0.73
N PRO A 86 6.49 -6.39 2.08
CA PRO A 86 6.37 -7.61 2.88
C PRO A 86 5.21 -8.56 2.52
N SER A 87 4.19 -8.04 1.82
CA SER A 87 3.02 -8.82 1.41
C SER A 87 2.64 -8.68 -0.06
N LEU A 88 3.41 -7.92 -0.84
CA LEU A 88 3.13 -7.63 -2.24
C LEU A 88 4.44 -7.62 -3.03
N VAL A 89 4.52 -8.45 -4.06
CA VAL A 89 5.68 -8.51 -4.96
C VAL A 89 5.18 -8.35 -6.39
N SER A 90 5.80 -7.46 -7.17
CA SER A 90 5.48 -7.35 -8.60
C SER A 90 6.73 -7.60 -9.44
N VAL A 91 6.56 -8.41 -10.49
CA VAL A 91 7.65 -8.84 -11.35
C VAL A 91 7.26 -8.63 -12.81
N LEU A 92 8.15 -8.05 -13.59
CA LEU A 92 8.04 -7.98 -15.04
C LEU A 92 8.91 -9.07 -15.68
N LEU A 93 8.30 -10.07 -16.28
CA LEU A 93 9.00 -11.06 -17.10
C LEU A 93 9.12 -10.57 -18.54
N THR A 94 10.28 -10.80 -19.13
CA THR A 94 10.59 -10.40 -20.52
C THR A 94 11.20 -11.59 -21.26
N ALA A 95 10.47 -12.10 -22.25
CA ALA A 95 10.94 -13.11 -23.18
C ALA A 95 11.52 -12.44 -24.43
N LYS A 96 12.77 -12.74 -24.77
CA LYS A 96 13.48 -12.18 -25.92
C LYS A 96 14.03 -13.29 -26.81
N ASN A 97 13.92 -13.08 -28.12
CA ASN A 97 14.62 -13.88 -29.12
C ASN A 97 14.91 -12.99 -30.34
N GLY A 98 16.18 -12.66 -30.56
CA GLY A 98 16.58 -11.66 -31.54
C GLY A 98 16.00 -10.28 -31.23
N GLY A 99 15.37 -9.64 -32.23
CA GLY A 99 14.76 -8.31 -32.10
C GLY A 99 13.34 -8.29 -31.51
N SER A 100 12.74 -9.47 -31.25
CA SER A 100 11.39 -9.56 -30.70
C SER A 100 11.42 -9.71 -29.18
N ALA A 101 10.56 -8.94 -28.50
CA ALA A 101 10.35 -9.04 -27.06
C ALA A 101 8.85 -9.24 -26.76
N TYR A 102 8.58 -10.04 -25.73
CA TYR A 102 7.25 -10.25 -25.19
C TYR A 102 7.31 -10.03 -23.68
N HIS A 103 6.43 -9.21 -23.14
CA HIS A 103 6.43 -8.84 -21.72
C HIS A 103 5.18 -9.34 -21.01
N LYS A 104 5.33 -9.70 -19.74
CA LYS A 104 4.21 -10.05 -18.86
C LYS A 104 4.51 -9.65 -17.42
N ALA A 105 3.66 -8.81 -16.85
CA ALA A 105 3.66 -8.50 -15.43
C ALA A 105 2.95 -9.60 -14.64
N VAL A 106 3.42 -9.84 -13.43
CA VAL A 106 2.79 -10.69 -12.41
C VAL A 106 2.85 -9.93 -11.10
N ASN A 107 1.70 -9.58 -10.53
CA ASN A 107 1.62 -8.85 -9.25
C ASN A 107 1.03 -9.78 -8.19
N ILE A 108 1.83 -10.21 -7.21
CA ILE A 108 1.55 -11.31 -6.29
C ILE A 108 1.19 -10.78 -4.91
N ASP A 109 0.06 -11.24 -4.37
CA ASP A 109 -0.35 -11.01 -3.00
C ASP A 109 0.00 -12.23 -2.14
N LEU A 110 1.01 -12.08 -1.26
CA LEU A 110 1.50 -13.14 -0.38
C LEU A 110 0.57 -13.48 0.78
N THR A 111 -0.50 -12.72 0.98
CA THR A 111 -1.55 -13.07 1.96
C THR A 111 -2.60 -14.00 1.37
N SER A 112 -2.63 -14.13 0.04
CA SER A 112 -3.61 -14.96 -0.68
C SER A 112 -2.98 -15.97 -1.64
N GLY A 113 -1.69 -15.82 -1.96
CA GLY A 113 -0.98 -16.64 -2.94
C GLY A 113 -1.44 -16.42 -4.39
N LYS A 114 -2.12 -15.30 -4.68
CA LYS A 114 -2.77 -15.02 -5.97
C LYS A 114 -2.30 -13.70 -6.58
N GLU A 115 -2.62 -13.51 -7.85
CA GLU A 115 -2.43 -12.22 -8.49
C GLU A 115 -3.40 -11.17 -7.92
N PHE A 116 -2.89 -9.96 -7.69
CA PHE A 116 -3.70 -8.79 -7.39
C PHE A 116 -3.71 -7.81 -8.56
N GLY A 117 -4.72 -6.94 -8.55
CA GLY A 117 -4.87 -5.86 -9.52
C GLY A 117 -5.29 -4.56 -8.85
N LEU A 118 -5.61 -3.56 -9.67
CA LEU A 118 -6.01 -2.23 -9.21
C LEU A 118 -7.21 -2.26 -8.25
N ASP A 119 -8.12 -3.20 -8.41
CA ASP A 119 -9.32 -3.32 -7.56
C ASP A 119 -9.01 -3.65 -6.09
N GLY A 120 -7.85 -4.26 -5.81
CA GLY A 120 -7.41 -4.53 -4.45
C GLY A 120 -7.10 -3.24 -3.67
N PHE A 121 -6.68 -2.19 -4.35
CA PHE A 121 -6.16 -0.97 -3.71
C PHE A 121 -6.93 0.30 -4.07
N PHE A 122 -7.65 0.30 -5.18
CA PHE A 122 -8.35 1.45 -5.72
C PHE A 122 -9.79 1.09 -6.09
N PHE A 123 -10.73 1.98 -5.82
CA PHE A 123 -12.13 1.80 -6.20
C PHE A 123 -12.28 1.80 -7.72
N ASP A 124 -13.11 0.88 -8.24
CA ASP A 124 -13.50 0.90 -9.65
C ASP A 124 -14.58 1.97 -9.87
N ASN A 125 -14.13 3.18 -10.18
CA ASN A 125 -15.00 4.32 -10.44
C ASN A 125 -14.55 5.07 -11.71
N ASP A 126 -15.42 5.95 -12.21
CA ASP A 126 -15.16 6.70 -13.45
C ASP A 126 -13.90 7.56 -13.36
N LYS A 127 -13.55 8.03 -12.16
CA LYS A 127 -12.31 8.78 -11.93
C LYS A 127 -11.08 7.92 -12.18
N ARG A 128 -11.02 6.71 -11.62
CA ARG A 128 -9.94 5.76 -11.88
C ARG A 128 -9.90 5.39 -13.37
N LYS A 129 -11.05 5.09 -13.97
CA LYS A 129 -11.14 4.76 -15.41
C LYS A 129 -10.66 5.90 -16.30
N GLY A 130 -10.88 7.15 -15.90
CA GLY A 130 -10.34 8.33 -16.58
C GLY A 130 -8.81 8.49 -16.47
N ILE A 131 -8.17 7.85 -15.49
CA ILE A 131 -6.71 7.89 -15.31
C ILE A 131 -6.06 6.73 -16.06
N VAL A 132 -6.42 5.49 -15.71
CA VAL A 132 -5.72 4.26 -16.18
C VAL A 132 -6.50 3.48 -17.24
N GLY A 133 -7.65 3.99 -17.68
CA GLY A 133 -8.52 3.31 -18.64
C GLY A 133 -9.54 2.36 -17.97
N ALA A 134 -10.55 1.96 -18.76
CA ALA A 134 -11.59 1.04 -18.31
C ALA A 134 -11.17 -0.44 -18.33
N LYS A 135 -10.16 -0.78 -19.13
CA LYS A 135 -9.56 -2.11 -19.15
C LYS A 135 -8.29 -2.08 -18.32
N THR A 136 -8.27 -2.85 -17.25
CA THR A 136 -7.16 -2.92 -16.28
C THR A 136 -6.32 -4.20 -16.46
N GLU A 137 -6.31 -4.74 -17.68
CA GLU A 137 -5.43 -5.84 -18.04
C GLU A 137 -4.00 -5.32 -18.24
N ASN A 138 -3.00 -6.19 -18.04
CA ASN A 138 -1.59 -5.86 -18.25
C ASN A 138 -1.13 -4.63 -17.43
N VAL A 139 -1.41 -4.66 -16.13
CA VAL A 139 -0.93 -3.66 -15.17
C VAL A 139 0.27 -4.23 -14.42
N LEU A 140 1.31 -3.43 -14.26
CA LEU A 140 2.50 -3.71 -13.47
C LEU A 140 2.58 -2.70 -12.33
N PHE A 141 2.62 -3.17 -11.09
CA PHE A 141 2.84 -2.29 -9.96
C PHE A 141 4.33 -2.03 -9.77
N THR A 142 4.66 -0.80 -9.39
CA THR A 142 6.03 -0.33 -9.16
C THR A 142 6.08 0.45 -7.84
N GLU A 143 7.27 0.77 -7.33
CA GLU A 143 7.37 1.55 -6.07
C GLU A 143 6.65 2.91 -6.11
N ASP A 144 6.60 3.57 -7.27
CA ASP A 144 6.10 4.95 -7.40
C ASP A 144 4.73 5.07 -8.09
N GLY A 145 4.22 3.96 -8.62
CA GLY A 145 2.98 3.95 -9.39
C GLY A 145 2.70 2.65 -10.11
N VAL A 146 1.87 2.72 -11.15
CA VAL A 146 1.55 1.59 -12.02
C VAL A 146 1.97 1.88 -13.45
N ARG A 147 2.44 0.84 -14.14
CA ARG A 147 2.69 0.86 -15.57
C ARG A 147 1.67 -0.01 -16.28
N VAL A 148 1.24 0.40 -17.47
CA VAL A 148 0.22 -0.30 -18.26
C VAL A 148 0.75 -0.55 -19.67
N ALA A 149 0.45 -1.73 -20.21
CA ALA A 149 0.70 -2.06 -21.61
C ALA A 149 -0.58 -1.95 -22.44
N ASP A 150 -0.47 -1.41 -23.66
CA ASP A 150 -1.62 -1.21 -24.57
C ASP A 150 -2.28 -2.52 -25.03
N HIS A 151 -1.51 -3.61 -25.03
CA HIS A 151 -1.98 -4.93 -25.40
C HIS A 151 -1.19 -6.02 -24.69
N LYS A 152 -1.74 -7.23 -24.68
CA LYS A 152 -1.08 -8.42 -24.13
C LYS A 152 0.27 -8.64 -24.80
N GLY A 153 1.33 -8.80 -24.01
CA GLY A 153 2.70 -9.00 -24.52
C GLY A 153 3.46 -7.73 -24.87
N GLY A 154 2.80 -6.57 -24.88
CA GLY A 154 3.42 -5.29 -25.21
C GLY A 154 4.25 -4.71 -24.07
N SER A 155 4.96 -3.63 -24.38
CA SER A 155 5.79 -2.90 -23.41
C SER A 155 4.95 -2.12 -22.41
N TYR A 156 5.43 -2.01 -21.17
CA TYR A 156 4.76 -1.33 -20.06
C TYR A 156 5.19 0.15 -19.97
N ASP A 157 4.84 0.91 -21.01
CA ASP A 157 5.36 2.26 -21.24
C ASP A 157 4.48 3.37 -20.62
N HIS A 158 3.20 3.11 -20.38
CA HIS A 158 2.27 4.10 -19.81
C HIS A 158 2.37 4.11 -18.29
N PHE A 159 2.96 5.16 -17.73
CA PHE A 159 3.14 5.30 -16.29
C PHE A 159 2.09 6.23 -15.65
N TYR A 160 1.53 5.78 -14.53
CA TYR A 160 0.61 6.53 -13.70
C TYR A 160 1.10 6.50 -12.25
N SER A 161 1.43 7.66 -11.71
CA SER A 161 1.91 7.80 -10.34
C SER A 161 0.83 7.43 -9.32
N TYR A 162 1.23 6.95 -8.13
CA TYR A 162 0.27 6.75 -7.06
C TYR A 162 -0.42 8.04 -6.63
N GLY A 163 0.25 9.19 -6.73
CA GLY A 163 -0.38 10.50 -6.54
C GLY A 163 -1.65 10.66 -7.39
N GLN A 164 -1.63 10.30 -8.67
CA GLN A 164 -2.84 10.38 -9.52
C GLN A 164 -3.96 9.45 -9.03
N LEU A 165 -3.62 8.32 -8.44
CA LEU A 165 -4.55 7.28 -7.99
C LEU A 165 -5.01 7.44 -6.53
N VAL A 166 -4.32 8.28 -5.73
CA VAL A 166 -4.65 8.57 -4.34
C VAL A 166 -6.14 8.90 -4.14
N PRO A 167 -6.79 9.74 -4.97
CA PRO A 167 -8.22 10.04 -4.80
C PRO A 167 -9.17 8.85 -4.98
N CYS A 168 -8.66 7.71 -5.45
CA CYS A 168 -9.42 6.49 -5.68
C CYS A 168 -9.07 5.39 -4.68
N VAL A 169 -8.26 5.65 -3.64
CA VAL A 169 -7.76 4.61 -2.72
C VAL A 169 -8.83 3.93 -1.88
N ARG A 170 -8.64 2.63 -1.67
CA ARG A 170 -9.34 1.82 -0.66
C ARG A 170 -8.52 1.81 0.62
N ILE A 171 -8.90 2.64 1.59
CA ILE A 171 -8.16 2.85 2.85
C ILE A 171 -7.90 1.56 3.67
N GLY A 172 -8.69 0.50 3.46
CA GLY A 172 -8.55 -0.77 4.19
C GLY A 172 -7.24 -1.50 3.90
N ASP A 173 -6.86 -1.57 2.62
CA ASP A 173 -5.70 -2.36 2.17
C ASP A 173 -4.55 -1.49 1.66
N ILE A 174 -4.78 -0.20 1.39
CA ILE A 174 -3.79 0.69 0.77
C ILE A 174 -2.48 0.80 1.57
N GLY A 175 -2.52 0.60 2.89
CA GLY A 175 -1.31 0.63 3.73
C GLY A 175 -0.32 -0.51 3.48
N ARG A 176 -0.71 -1.53 2.71
CA ARG A 176 0.18 -2.59 2.23
C ARG A 176 0.98 -2.15 1.00
N LEU A 177 0.45 -1.20 0.24
CA LEU A 177 1.02 -0.70 -1.00
C LEU A 177 1.73 0.65 -0.81
N LEU A 178 1.08 1.58 -0.13
CA LEU A 178 1.58 2.94 0.08
C LEU A 178 2.07 3.14 1.51
N ARG A 179 3.07 4.00 1.67
CA ARG A 179 3.52 4.45 2.98
C ARG A 179 2.44 5.28 3.66
N VAL A 180 2.09 4.90 4.89
CA VAL A 180 1.10 5.61 5.71
C VAL A 180 1.74 6.16 6.98
N TRP A 181 1.80 7.49 7.08
CA TRP A 181 2.29 8.20 8.26
C TRP A 181 1.17 8.36 9.28
N LYS A 182 1.36 7.80 10.47
CA LYS A 182 0.36 7.80 11.54
C LYS A 182 0.59 9.00 12.45
N LEU A 183 -0.43 9.84 12.62
CA LEU A 183 -0.39 11.03 13.45
C LEU A 183 -1.47 10.97 14.53
N THR A 184 -1.24 11.67 15.64
CA THR A 184 -2.23 11.90 16.71
C THR A 184 -2.19 13.37 17.11
N GLU A 185 -3.00 13.77 18.10
CA GLU A 185 -2.94 15.11 18.70
C GLU A 185 -1.51 15.48 19.19
N ASN A 186 -0.65 14.50 19.48
CA ASN A 186 0.75 14.71 19.85
C ASN A 186 1.60 15.34 18.73
N ALA A 187 1.11 15.39 17.49
CA ALA A 187 1.74 16.12 16.40
C ALA A 187 1.69 17.65 16.58
N ALA A 188 0.94 18.15 17.58
CA ALA A 188 0.83 19.58 17.88
C ALA A 188 2.19 20.30 17.87
N GLY A 189 2.29 21.35 17.06
CA GLY A 189 3.47 22.21 16.91
C GLY A 189 4.66 21.56 16.18
N LYS A 190 4.51 20.35 15.63
CA LYS A 190 5.59 19.61 14.96
C LYS A 190 5.42 19.61 13.44
N SER A 191 6.51 19.30 12.75
CA SER A 191 6.54 19.10 11.30
C SER A 191 6.84 17.66 10.94
N ILE A 192 6.17 17.16 9.90
CA ILE A 192 6.50 15.90 9.25
C ILE A 192 6.91 16.17 7.80
N THR A 193 7.91 15.43 7.32
CA THR A 193 8.30 15.44 5.90
C THR A 193 7.84 14.14 5.26
N VAL A 194 7.15 14.24 4.14
CA VAL A 194 6.58 13.12 3.39
C VAL A 194 6.88 13.27 1.89
N GLN A 195 6.78 12.19 1.14
CA GLN A 195 6.91 12.23 -0.32
C GLN A 195 5.54 12.40 -0.98
N LYS A 196 5.53 12.89 -2.22
CA LYS A 196 4.35 12.87 -3.06
C LYS A 196 3.87 11.43 -3.25
N GLY A 197 2.57 11.21 -3.10
CA GLY A 197 1.93 9.88 -3.10
C GLY A 197 1.81 9.24 -1.71
N ASP A 198 2.48 9.75 -0.68
CA ASP A 198 2.32 9.27 0.70
C ASP A 198 0.92 9.56 1.24
N LEU A 199 0.47 8.72 2.17
CA LEU A 199 -0.75 8.93 2.94
C LEU A 199 -0.43 9.34 4.37
N LEU A 200 -1.27 10.20 4.95
CA LEU A 200 -1.29 10.51 6.37
C LEU A 200 -2.59 9.97 6.98
N ALA A 201 -2.48 9.22 8.07
CA ALA A 201 -3.61 8.73 8.85
C ALA A 201 -3.61 9.44 10.22
N ILE A 202 -4.51 10.41 10.39
CA ILE A 202 -4.65 11.17 11.62
C ILE A 202 -5.64 10.44 12.54
N LYS A 203 -5.12 9.82 13.60
CA LYS A 203 -5.88 9.06 14.60
C LYS A 203 -6.29 9.98 15.76
N LEU A 204 -7.58 10.14 15.95
CA LEU A 204 -8.17 11.12 16.85
C LEU A 204 -9.20 10.46 17.77
N SER A 205 -9.18 10.82 19.04
CA SER A 205 -10.25 10.41 19.95
C SER A 205 -11.53 11.20 19.62
N ALA A 206 -12.62 10.50 19.37
CA ALA A 206 -13.91 11.11 19.05
C ALA A 206 -15.06 10.35 19.73
N ASN A 207 -16.07 11.10 20.18
CA ASN A 207 -17.34 10.56 20.65
C ASN A 207 -18.49 11.10 19.78
N PRO A 208 -18.92 10.38 18.74
CA PRO A 208 -19.98 10.83 17.83
C PRO A 208 -21.31 11.13 18.53
N THR A 209 -21.60 10.49 19.66
CA THR A 209 -22.88 10.66 20.39
C THR A 209 -23.04 12.03 21.02
N THR A 210 -21.94 12.75 21.23
CA THR A 210 -21.96 14.13 21.75
C THR A 210 -22.31 15.17 20.68
N GLY A 211 -22.41 14.77 19.41
CA GLY A 211 -22.53 15.66 18.25
C GLY A 211 -21.24 16.37 17.86
N MET A 212 -20.13 16.10 18.56
CA MET A 212 -18.82 16.70 18.31
C MET A 212 -18.09 16.00 17.17
N GLN A 213 -17.50 16.77 16.26
CA GLN A 213 -16.77 16.29 15.10
C GLN A 213 -15.39 16.94 15.00
N TRP A 214 -14.43 16.20 14.46
CA TRP A 214 -13.14 16.76 14.08
C TRP A 214 -13.24 17.39 12.70
N ILE A 215 -13.09 18.71 12.65
CA ILE A 215 -13.07 19.48 11.41
C ILE A 215 -11.62 19.80 11.08
N ARG A 216 -11.24 19.57 9.83
CA ARG A 216 -9.92 19.86 9.32
C ARG A 216 -9.95 21.10 8.44
N THR A 217 -8.94 21.94 8.59
CA THR A 217 -8.61 23.05 7.68
C THR A 217 -7.15 22.92 7.28
N ILE A 218 -6.84 23.25 6.03
CA ILE A 218 -5.50 23.10 5.45
C ILE A 218 -5.13 24.42 4.80
N ASP A 219 -4.03 25.02 5.27
CA ASP A 219 -3.43 26.20 4.68
C ASP A 219 -2.18 25.78 3.90
N GLY A 220 -2.07 26.19 2.64
CA GLY A 220 -0.95 25.83 1.75
C GLY A 220 -1.33 25.92 0.28
N PRO A 221 -0.49 25.43 -0.65
CA PRO A 221 -0.83 25.30 -2.06
C PRO A 221 -2.17 24.58 -2.28
N ALA A 222 -2.95 25.02 -3.27
CA ALA A 222 -4.22 24.38 -3.60
C ALA A 222 -4.02 22.90 -3.99
N ASP A 223 -4.98 22.07 -3.59
CA ASP A 223 -5.04 20.63 -3.92
C ASP A 223 -3.81 19.79 -3.50
N GLY A 224 -2.96 20.33 -2.64
CA GLY A 224 -1.72 19.67 -2.25
C GLY A 224 -1.84 18.60 -1.18
N LEU A 225 -2.80 18.74 -0.27
CA LEU A 225 -3.23 17.68 0.65
C LEU A 225 -4.72 17.41 0.44
N VAL A 226 -5.05 16.21 -0.04
CA VAL A 226 -6.43 15.85 -0.39
C VAL A 226 -7.00 14.88 0.63
N GLY A 227 -8.25 15.10 1.07
CA GLY A 227 -8.96 14.18 1.96
C GLY A 227 -9.38 12.90 1.25
N ASN A 228 -8.97 11.75 1.78
CA ASN A 228 -9.25 10.41 1.20
C ASN A 228 -10.15 9.57 2.12
N GLY A 229 -11.19 10.20 2.66
CA GLY A 229 -12.18 9.56 3.52
C GLY A 229 -11.76 9.46 4.99
N GLU A 230 -12.65 8.85 5.77
CA GLU A 230 -12.52 8.69 7.22
C GLU A 230 -12.99 7.29 7.63
N SER A 231 -12.43 6.77 8.72
CA SER A 231 -12.88 5.53 9.36
C SER A 231 -13.07 5.77 10.85
N PHE A 232 -14.04 5.09 11.46
CA PHE A 232 -14.28 5.16 12.90
C PHE A 232 -14.27 3.75 13.49
N VAL A 233 -13.44 3.54 14.50
CA VAL A 233 -13.29 2.25 15.16
C VAL A 233 -13.57 2.41 16.64
N ILE A 234 -14.45 1.56 17.17
CA ILE A 234 -14.67 1.39 18.61
C ILE A 234 -13.94 0.11 19.02
N PRO A 235 -12.87 0.20 19.84
CA PRO A 235 -12.26 -0.99 20.41
C PRO A 235 -13.30 -1.83 21.17
N ARG A 236 -13.26 -3.16 21.02
CA ARG A 236 -14.28 -4.08 21.57
C ARG A 236 -14.49 -3.92 23.07
N ASP A 237 -13.44 -3.56 23.80
CA ASP A 237 -13.45 -3.45 25.27
C ASP A 237 -13.62 -2.00 25.76
N THR A 238 -14.07 -1.08 24.90
CA THR A 238 -14.24 0.31 25.32
C THR A 238 -15.43 0.42 26.29
N PRO A 239 -15.23 0.95 27.52
CA PRO A 239 -16.33 1.18 28.44
C PRO A 239 -17.41 2.03 27.79
N ARG A 240 -18.65 1.58 27.90
CA ARG A 240 -19.82 2.39 27.54
C ARG A 240 -20.12 3.33 28.68
N ASP A 241 -20.43 4.58 28.36
CA ASP A 241 -20.98 5.50 29.35
C ASP A 241 -22.41 5.11 29.73
N SER A 242 -23.00 5.85 30.67
CA SER A 242 -24.36 5.61 31.19
C SER A 242 -25.46 5.74 30.13
N SER A 243 -25.17 6.27 28.95
CA SER A 243 -26.10 6.35 27.81
C SER A 243 -25.91 5.20 26.81
N GLY A 244 -24.97 4.29 27.06
CA GLY A 244 -24.60 3.22 26.15
C GLY A 244 -23.64 3.66 25.03
N ALA A 245 -23.16 4.90 25.07
CA ALA A 245 -22.24 5.45 24.08
C ALA A 245 -20.79 5.10 24.40
N SER A 246 -19.97 4.89 23.37
CA SER A 246 -18.53 4.66 23.52
C SER A 246 -17.75 5.70 22.74
N SER A 247 -16.74 6.28 23.37
CA SER A 247 -15.67 6.97 22.64
C SER A 247 -14.98 5.98 21.71
N GLY A 248 -14.56 6.43 20.54
CA GLY A 248 -13.79 5.63 19.61
C GLY A 248 -12.61 6.41 19.04
N THR A 249 -11.93 5.78 18.10
CA THR A 249 -10.87 6.39 17.32
C THR A 249 -11.42 6.72 15.93
N LEU A 250 -11.51 8.01 15.62
CA LEU A 250 -11.66 8.50 14.27
C LEU A 250 -10.28 8.49 13.59
N ILE A 251 -10.23 8.07 12.32
CA ILE A 251 -9.04 8.11 11.49
C ILE A 251 -9.40 8.90 10.23
N GLN A 252 -8.81 10.08 10.06
CA GLN A 252 -8.94 10.85 8.82
C GLN A 252 -7.72 10.59 7.94
N PHE A 253 -7.94 10.36 6.64
CA PHE A 253 -6.86 10.11 5.69
C PHE A 253 -6.60 11.34 4.81
N LEU A 254 -5.33 11.72 4.66
CA LEU A 254 -4.87 12.72 3.70
C LEU A 254 -3.88 12.08 2.73
N GLY A 255 -3.93 12.47 1.48
CA GLY A 255 -2.90 12.14 0.51
C GLY A 255 -2.05 13.35 0.16
N ALA A 256 -0.73 13.15 0.08
CA ALA A 256 0.24 14.15 -0.32
C ALA A 256 0.34 14.21 -1.84
N MET A 257 -0.09 15.30 -2.46
CA MET A 257 -0.30 15.39 -3.91
C MET A 257 0.67 16.35 -4.59
N THR A 258 0.92 17.49 -3.95
CA THR A 258 1.72 18.57 -4.52
C THR A 258 2.84 18.92 -3.55
N PRO A 259 4.10 18.98 -4.00
CA PRO A 259 5.20 19.47 -3.18
C PRO A 259 4.91 20.85 -2.61
N GLY A 260 5.28 21.07 -1.35
CA GLY A 260 4.96 22.31 -0.65
C GLY A 260 4.91 22.14 0.86
N THR A 261 4.69 23.25 1.55
CA THR A 261 4.50 23.27 3.01
C THR A 261 3.04 23.58 3.31
N TYR A 262 2.44 22.76 4.16
CA TYR A 262 1.04 22.82 4.54
C TYR A 262 0.91 22.92 6.06
N THR A 263 0.05 23.80 6.53
CA THR A 263 -0.38 23.82 7.93
C THR A 263 -1.73 23.15 8.02
N VAL A 264 -1.80 22.04 8.75
CA VAL A 264 -3.07 21.34 9.00
C VAL A 264 -3.55 21.70 10.39
N ARG A 265 -4.74 22.29 10.47
CA ARG A 265 -5.44 22.60 11.71
C ARG A 265 -6.62 21.66 11.88
N MET A 266 -6.66 20.99 13.03
CA MET A 266 -7.73 20.10 13.45
C MET A 266 -8.50 20.74 14.61
N SER A 267 -9.83 20.85 14.49
CA SER A 267 -10.71 21.48 15.46
C SER A 267 -11.85 20.53 15.84
N TYR A 268 -11.94 20.15 17.11
CA TYR A 268 -13.04 19.34 17.64
C TYR A 268 -14.17 20.26 18.07
N GLN A 269 -15.28 20.26 17.34
CA GLN A 269 -16.41 21.17 17.56
C GLN A 269 -17.73 20.56 17.09
N LYS A 270 -18.87 21.15 17.54
CA LYS A 270 -20.17 20.90 16.89
C LYS A 270 -20.26 21.82 15.67
N PRO A 271 -20.40 21.30 14.44
CA PRO A 271 -20.42 22.14 13.24
C PRO A 271 -21.51 23.21 13.23
N TRP A 272 -22.63 22.95 13.93
CA TRP A 272 -23.80 23.84 14.01
C TRP A 272 -23.81 24.74 15.25
N ASP A 273 -22.81 24.67 16.11
CA ASP A 273 -22.74 25.43 17.36
C ASP A 273 -21.77 26.61 17.24
N LYS A 274 -22.14 27.76 17.79
CA LYS A 274 -21.33 28.99 17.74
C LYS A 274 -20.28 29.06 18.85
N MET A 275 -20.28 28.10 19.78
CA MET A 275 -19.33 28.04 20.90
C MET A 275 -17.86 27.82 20.47
N GLY A 276 -17.63 27.46 19.20
CA GLY A 276 -16.28 27.21 18.68
C GLY A 276 -15.72 25.85 19.11
N SER A 277 -14.41 25.66 18.92
CA SER A 277 -13.75 24.40 19.19
C SER A 277 -13.33 24.24 20.65
N ILE A 278 -13.60 23.06 21.23
CA ILE A 278 -13.20 22.73 22.61
C ILE A 278 -11.81 22.08 22.68
N ARG A 279 -11.31 21.56 21.55
CA ARG A 279 -9.96 21.00 21.41
C ARG A 279 -9.45 21.29 20.02
N GLN A 280 -8.25 21.85 19.92
CA GLN A 280 -7.63 22.14 18.64
C GLN A 280 -6.14 21.84 18.69
N PHE A 281 -5.59 21.46 17.54
CA PHE A 281 -4.14 21.39 17.36
C PHE A 281 -3.78 21.67 15.90
N LEU A 282 -2.53 22.07 15.70
CA LEU A 282 -1.95 22.30 14.37
C LEU A 282 -0.63 21.54 14.23
N TYR A 283 -0.35 21.09 13.02
CA TYR A 283 0.93 20.49 12.65
C TYR A 283 1.28 20.88 11.21
N THR A 284 2.57 20.79 10.88
CA THR A 284 3.08 21.12 9.55
C THR A 284 3.36 19.84 8.77
N VAL A 285 2.99 19.82 7.50
CA VAL A 285 3.36 18.78 6.54
C VAL A 285 4.21 19.40 5.45
N VAL A 286 5.40 18.86 5.22
CA VAL A 286 6.28 19.22 4.11
C VAL A 286 6.24 18.08 3.11
N VAL A 287 5.63 18.32 1.95
CA VAL A 287 5.59 17.37 0.83
C VAL A 287 6.78 17.65 -0.07
N LYS A 288 7.57 16.61 -0.31
CA LYS A 288 8.69 16.59 -1.26
C LYS A 288 8.32 15.81 -2.52
N GLU A 289 9.18 15.91 -3.53
CA GLU A 289 9.07 15.12 -4.77
C GLU A 289 9.28 13.63 -4.50
#